data_AF-A0A7Y7XVX7-F1
#
_entry.id   AF-A0A7Y7XVX7-F1
#
_cell.length_a   1.000
_cell.length_b   1.000
_cell.length_c   1.000
_cell.angle_alpha   90.00
_cell.angle_beta   90.00
_cell.angle_gamma   90.00
#
_symmetry.space_group_name_H-M   'P 1'
#
loop_
_entity.id
_entity.type
_entity.pdbx_description
1 polymer ?
#
loop_
_entity_poly.entity_id
_entity_poly.type
_entity_poly.pdbx_seq_one_letter_code
_entity_poly.pdbx_strand_id
1 'polypeptide(L)'
;MAQAAAGRPLWHSVPDEVWEDAQKRFRTEIGAWKRGERVMVIAQLSVEVGKGQASAQVTDLALMHISERWIPLDSDYESTLEKRLTAAGRSFEKPLRYDAAEGEFFPDFWLLDMKDDFPLEVFGMSTPGYLAQKARKTQWYNRVYGPLGWWNWDATHDSKGSQIPVLPEIRRR
;
A
#
# COMPACT_ATOMS: atom_id res chain seq x y z
N MET A 1 -29.07 6.24 -27.09
CA MET A 1 -28.05 5.19 -26.88
C MET A 1 -26.75 5.90 -26.52
N ALA A 2 -26.40 5.95 -25.23
CA ALA A 2 -25.19 6.64 -24.78
C ALA A 2 -24.00 5.68 -24.87
N GLN A 3 -22.97 6.12 -25.59
CA GLN A 3 -21.73 5.39 -25.80
C GLN A 3 -20.95 5.35 -24.48
N ALA A 4 -20.60 4.15 -24.02
CA ALA A 4 -19.87 3.95 -22.78
C ALA A 4 -18.48 4.60 -22.86
N ALA A 5 -18.20 5.56 -21.97
CA ALA A 5 -16.84 6.04 -21.75
C ALA A 5 -16.02 4.90 -21.13
N ALA A 6 -14.90 4.57 -21.76
CA ALA A 6 -14.01 3.48 -21.35
C ALA A 6 -13.48 3.69 -19.92
N GLY A 7 -13.47 2.62 -19.11
CA GLY A 7 -12.84 2.60 -17.78
C GLY A 7 -13.81 2.81 -16.61
N ARG A 8 -15.00 2.23 -16.70
CA ARG A 8 -16.12 2.57 -15.83
C ARG A 8 -16.75 1.22 -15.35
N PRO A 9 -16.66 0.75 -14.07
CA PRO A 9 -17.29 -0.51 -13.63
C PRO A 9 -18.83 -0.43 -13.65
N LEU A 10 -19.53 -1.46 -14.12
CA LEU A 10 -20.99 -1.55 -14.35
C LEU A 10 -21.85 -0.58 -13.48
N TRP A 11 -22.49 0.40 -14.16
CA TRP A 11 -22.84 1.74 -13.63
C TRP A 11 -24.15 1.93 -12.89
N HIS A 12 -24.99 0.92 -12.76
CA HIS A 12 -26.34 1.22 -12.27
C HIS A 12 -26.45 1.40 -10.75
N SER A 13 -25.35 1.20 -9.99
CA SER A 13 -25.37 1.25 -8.52
C SER A 13 -24.50 2.32 -7.85
N VAL A 14 -23.62 3.02 -8.57
CA VAL A 14 -22.72 4.05 -7.99
C VAL A 14 -23.13 5.45 -8.46
N PRO A 15 -23.63 6.32 -7.57
CA PRO A 15 -23.92 7.71 -7.89
C PRO A 15 -22.68 8.49 -8.37
N ASP A 16 -22.85 9.45 -9.26
CA ASP A 16 -21.73 10.26 -9.79
C ASP A 16 -21.01 11.02 -8.67
N GLU A 17 -21.73 11.55 -7.68
CA GLU A 17 -21.16 12.23 -6.52
C GLU A 17 -20.23 11.33 -5.68
N VAL A 18 -20.63 10.06 -5.47
CA VAL A 18 -19.82 9.06 -4.75
C VAL A 18 -18.57 8.73 -5.55
N TRP A 19 -18.70 8.62 -6.88
CA TRP A 19 -17.56 8.36 -7.75
C TRP A 19 -16.59 9.55 -7.83
N GLU A 20 -17.09 10.79 -7.83
CA GLU A 20 -16.26 11.99 -7.79
C GLU A 20 -15.52 12.15 -6.46
N ASP A 21 -16.16 11.84 -5.33
CA ASP A 21 -15.49 11.82 -4.02
C ASP A 21 -14.40 10.74 -3.97
N ALA A 22 -14.72 9.52 -4.42
CA ALA A 22 -13.75 8.43 -4.50
C ALA A 22 -12.53 8.79 -5.35
N GLN A 23 -12.73 9.47 -6.49
CA GLN A 23 -11.64 9.97 -7.33
C GLN A 23 -10.74 10.99 -6.65
N LYS A 24 -11.26 11.81 -5.73
CA LYS A 24 -10.48 12.79 -4.99
C LYS A 24 -9.68 12.12 -3.86
N ARG A 25 -10.31 11.20 -3.13
CA ARG A 25 -9.73 10.52 -1.96
C ARG A 25 -8.73 9.42 -2.34
N PHE A 26 -9.04 8.62 -3.35
CA PHE A 26 -8.33 7.40 -3.71
C PHE A 26 -7.59 7.52 -5.05
N ARG A 27 -6.90 8.64 -5.25
CA ARG A 27 -6.17 8.93 -6.50
C ARG A 27 -5.12 7.87 -6.81
N THR A 28 -4.41 7.40 -5.78
CA THR A 28 -3.35 6.40 -5.90
C THR A 28 -3.91 5.06 -6.34
N GLU A 29 -4.98 4.60 -5.69
CA GLU A 29 -5.64 3.32 -5.96
C GLU A 29 -6.30 3.33 -7.33
N ILE A 30 -6.98 4.41 -7.70
CA ILE A 30 -7.57 4.55 -9.05
C ILE A 30 -6.46 4.60 -10.11
N GLY A 31 -5.32 5.22 -9.80
CA GLY A 31 -4.11 5.16 -10.64
C GLY A 31 -3.61 3.73 -10.84
N ALA A 32 -3.48 2.97 -9.76
CA ALA A 32 -3.10 1.56 -9.77
C ALA A 32 -4.07 0.72 -10.62
N TRP A 33 -5.37 0.88 -10.40
CA TRP A 33 -6.40 0.21 -11.19
C TRP A 33 -6.29 0.52 -12.69
N LYS A 34 -6.06 1.79 -13.07
CA LYS A 34 -5.85 2.20 -14.47
C LYS A 34 -4.61 1.58 -15.10
N ARG A 35 -3.59 1.22 -14.30
CA ARG A 35 -2.40 0.47 -14.74
C ARG A 35 -2.63 -1.04 -14.81
N GLY A 36 -3.81 -1.53 -14.45
CA GLY A 36 -4.14 -2.96 -14.40
C GLY A 36 -3.70 -3.65 -13.10
N GLU A 37 -3.33 -2.89 -12.08
CA GLU A 37 -3.00 -3.42 -10.76
C GLU A 37 -4.29 -3.73 -9.97
N ARG A 38 -4.17 -4.55 -8.93
CA ARG A 38 -5.33 -5.01 -8.16
C ARG A 38 -5.75 -3.96 -7.13
N VAL A 39 -7.04 -3.66 -7.10
CA VAL A 39 -7.63 -2.77 -6.11
C VAL A 39 -8.79 -3.49 -5.45
N MET A 40 -8.76 -3.56 -4.11
CA MET A 40 -9.91 -3.95 -3.32
C MET A 40 -10.82 -2.75 -3.16
N VAL A 41 -12.12 -2.97 -3.34
CA VAL A 41 -13.16 -1.96 -3.12
C VAL A 41 -14.12 -2.47 -2.07
N ILE A 42 -14.34 -1.68 -1.02
CA ILE A 42 -15.41 -1.87 -0.05
C ILE A 42 -16.47 -0.81 -0.36
N ALA A 43 -17.70 -1.26 -0.61
CA ALA A 43 -18.83 -0.37 -0.90
C ALA A 43 -19.82 -0.39 0.26
N GLN A 44 -20.14 0.78 0.80
CA GLN A 44 -21.25 0.94 1.73
C GLN A 44 -22.55 1.07 0.91
N LEU A 45 -23.57 0.31 1.30
CA LEU A 45 -24.86 0.27 0.61
C LEU A 45 -25.97 0.78 1.51
N SER A 46 -26.84 1.63 0.97
CA SER A 46 -28.20 1.82 1.49
C SER A 46 -29.12 0.82 0.82
N VAL A 47 -29.85 0.02 1.60
CA VAL A 47 -30.74 -1.03 1.10
C VAL A 47 -32.17 -0.69 1.50
N GLU A 48 -33.06 -0.57 0.52
CA GLU A 48 -34.49 -0.41 0.76
C GLU A 48 -35.21 -1.69 0.36
N VAL A 49 -36.04 -2.22 1.26
CA VAL A 49 -36.80 -3.46 1.04
C VAL A 49 -38.29 -3.12 0.98
N GLY A 50 -38.86 -3.19 -0.23
CA GLY A 50 -40.29 -3.01 -0.50
C GLY A 50 -41.05 -4.34 -0.62
N LYS A 51 -42.36 -4.28 -0.84
CA LYS A 51 -43.19 -5.47 -1.11
C LYS A 51 -42.80 -6.09 -2.46
N GLY A 52 -41.90 -7.07 -2.42
CA GLY A 52 -41.51 -7.90 -3.56
C GLY A 52 -40.28 -7.42 -4.33
N GLN A 53 -39.63 -6.33 -3.92
CA GLN A 53 -38.42 -5.82 -4.57
C GLN A 53 -37.49 -5.18 -3.53
N ALA A 54 -36.20 -5.53 -3.61
CA ALA A 54 -35.14 -4.86 -2.85
C ALA A 54 -34.31 -4.00 -3.81
N SER A 55 -34.02 -2.78 -3.40
CA SER A 55 -33.06 -1.89 -4.08
C SER A 55 -31.86 -1.66 -3.16
N ALA A 56 -30.69 -1.48 -3.78
CA ALA A 56 -29.47 -1.11 -3.07
C ALA A 56 -28.75 -0.01 -3.85
N GLN A 57 -28.31 1.03 -3.15
CA GLN A 57 -27.54 2.14 -3.70
C GLN A 57 -26.21 2.26 -2.96
N VAL A 58 -25.12 2.42 -3.69
CA VAL A 58 -23.81 2.70 -3.07
C VAL A 58 -23.83 4.12 -2.51
N THR A 59 -23.51 4.25 -1.22
CA THR A 59 -23.45 5.55 -0.53
C THR A 59 -22.02 6.01 -0.27
N ASP A 60 -21.07 5.08 -0.17
CA ASP A 60 -19.64 5.40 0.01
C ASP A 60 -18.76 4.27 -0.53
N LEU A 61 -17.51 4.61 -0.85
CA LEU A 61 -16.49 3.69 -1.33
C LEU A 61 -15.19 3.86 -0.54
N ALA A 62 -14.58 2.74 -0.16
CA ALA A 62 -13.20 2.68 0.30
C ALA A 62 -12.38 1.80 -0.65
N LEU A 63 -11.25 2.33 -1.11
CA LEU A 63 -10.37 1.62 -2.04
C LEU A 63 -9.03 1.34 -1.35
N MET A 64 -8.43 0.21 -1.69
CA MET A 64 -7.10 -0.19 -1.22
C MET A 64 -6.33 -0.87 -2.35
N HIS A 65 -5.15 -0.35 -2.68
CA HIS A 65 -4.24 -1.02 -3.60
C HIS A 65 -3.71 -2.28 -2.90
N ILE A 66 -3.83 -3.43 -3.57
CA ILE A 66 -3.34 -4.70 -3.06
C ILE A 66 -2.41 -5.36 -4.08
N SER A 67 -1.44 -6.10 -3.58
CA SER A 67 -0.59 -6.91 -4.45
C SER A 67 -1.31 -8.18 -4.94
N GLU A 68 -0.64 -8.94 -5.80
CA GLU A 68 -1.15 -10.25 -6.23
C GLU A 68 -1.30 -11.25 -5.08
N ARG A 69 -0.57 -11.03 -3.99
CA ARG A 69 -0.58 -11.86 -2.77
C ARG A 69 -1.51 -11.30 -1.70
N TRP A 70 -2.40 -10.37 -2.08
CA TRP A 70 -3.37 -9.73 -1.18
C TRP A 70 -2.76 -8.92 -0.05
N ILE A 71 -1.53 -8.42 -0.24
CA ILE A 71 -0.87 -7.51 0.72
C ILE A 71 -1.32 -6.08 0.41
N PRO A 72 -1.86 -5.31 1.38
CA PRO A 72 -2.15 -3.89 1.21
C PRO A 72 -0.89 -3.07 0.91
N LEU A 73 -0.94 -2.18 -0.09
CA LEU A 73 0.18 -1.34 -0.51
C LEU A 73 -0.21 0.13 -0.29
N ASP A 74 0.54 0.83 0.57
CA ASP A 74 0.27 2.24 0.87
C ASP A 74 0.94 3.18 -0.15
N SER A 75 1.81 2.65 -1.01
CA SER A 75 2.49 3.39 -2.07
C SER A 75 2.91 2.52 -3.26
N ASP A 76 3.13 3.16 -4.41
CA ASP A 76 3.69 2.50 -5.61
C ASP A 76 5.13 1.98 -5.35
N TYR A 77 5.87 2.61 -4.42
CA TYR A 77 7.20 2.16 -4.04
C TYR A 77 7.18 0.87 -3.22
N GLU A 78 6.22 0.73 -2.31
CA GLU A 78 5.97 -0.56 -1.64
C GLU A 78 5.62 -1.65 -2.66
N SER A 79 4.77 -1.36 -3.65
CA SER A 79 4.46 -2.31 -4.73
C SER A 79 5.73 -2.80 -5.44
N THR A 80 6.66 -1.87 -5.67
CA THR A 80 7.94 -2.17 -6.33
C THR A 80 8.85 -3.04 -5.46
N LEU A 81 9.00 -2.71 -4.18
CA LEU A 81 9.78 -3.51 -3.23
C LEU A 81 9.16 -4.90 -3.05
N GLU A 82 7.85 -4.98 -2.90
CA GLU A 82 7.09 -6.22 -2.71
C GLU A 82 7.26 -7.18 -3.89
N LYS A 83 7.22 -6.66 -5.12
CA LYS A 83 7.51 -7.44 -6.34
C LYS A 83 8.96 -7.94 -6.35
N ARG A 84 9.91 -7.10 -5.93
CA ARG A 84 11.34 -7.47 -5.86
C ARG A 84 11.61 -8.56 -4.83
N LEU A 85 11.00 -8.46 -3.64
CA LEU A 85 11.11 -9.48 -2.59
C LEU A 85 10.61 -10.83 -3.07
N THR A 86 9.47 -10.86 -3.77
CA THR A 86 8.93 -12.09 -4.35
C THR A 86 9.75 -12.65 -5.48
N ALA A 87 10.20 -11.81 -6.41
CA ALA A 87 11.09 -12.26 -7.49
C ALA A 87 12.40 -12.85 -6.95
N ALA A 88 12.88 -12.34 -5.81
CA ALA A 88 14.05 -12.84 -5.10
C ALA A 88 13.76 -14.05 -4.18
N GLY A 89 12.52 -14.56 -4.15
CA GLY A 89 12.15 -15.72 -3.33
C GLY A 89 12.30 -15.50 -1.82
N ARG A 90 12.19 -14.25 -1.37
CA ARG A 90 12.34 -13.88 0.05
C ARG A 90 11.11 -14.28 0.85
N SER A 91 11.32 -14.64 2.11
CA SER A 91 10.24 -14.74 3.09
C SER A 91 10.08 -13.40 3.79
N PHE A 92 8.90 -12.80 3.75
CA PHE A 92 8.63 -11.49 4.34
C PHE A 92 7.16 -11.34 4.73
N GLU A 93 6.88 -10.37 5.59
CA GLU A 93 5.52 -9.96 5.96
C GLU A 93 5.41 -8.43 5.99
N LYS A 94 4.19 -7.91 5.82
CA LYS A 94 3.88 -6.50 6.08
C LYS A 94 3.12 -6.41 7.40
N PRO A 95 3.64 -5.71 8.43
CA PRO A 95 2.99 -5.66 9.74
C PRO A 95 1.66 -4.90 9.67
N LEU A 96 0.69 -5.30 10.48
CA LEU A 96 -0.58 -4.59 10.61
C LEU A 96 -0.40 -3.41 11.57
N ARG A 97 -0.96 -2.24 11.22
CA ARG A 97 -0.90 -1.03 12.05
C ARG A 97 -1.55 -1.17 13.43
N TYR A 98 -2.32 -2.23 13.66
CA TYR A 98 -3.02 -2.49 14.93
C TYR A 98 -2.27 -3.44 15.87
N ASP A 99 -1.19 -4.07 15.41
CA ASP A 99 -0.21 -4.76 16.29
C ASP A 99 0.67 -3.72 17.03
N ALA A 100 0.32 -2.43 16.92
CA ALA A 100 1.14 -1.29 17.29
C ALA A 100 1.22 -0.95 18.78
N ALA A 101 0.70 -1.79 19.67
CA ALA A 101 0.81 -1.56 21.10
C ALA A 101 2.26 -1.59 21.63
N GLU A 102 3.22 -2.12 20.86
CA GLU A 102 4.58 -2.41 21.35
C GLU A 102 5.73 -1.58 20.71
N GLY A 103 5.51 -0.79 19.63
CA GLY A 103 6.59 -0.13 18.87
C GLY A 103 6.41 1.36 18.58
N GLU A 104 7.51 2.16 18.67
CA GLU A 104 7.50 3.60 18.33
C GLU A 104 7.38 3.83 16.80
N PHE A 105 7.96 2.95 15.98
CA PHE A 105 7.85 2.95 14.52
C PHE A 105 7.67 1.53 13.97
N PHE A 106 6.96 1.41 12.85
CA PHE A 106 6.74 0.16 12.12
C PHE A 106 7.38 0.23 10.74
N PRO A 107 8.08 -0.82 10.31
CA PRO A 107 8.59 -0.92 8.95
C PRO A 107 7.47 -1.23 7.97
N ASP A 108 7.74 -1.01 6.70
CA ASP A 108 6.82 -1.40 5.63
C ASP A 108 6.81 -2.92 5.46
N PHE A 109 7.96 -3.58 5.68
CA PHE A 109 8.07 -5.04 5.65
C PHE A 109 9.11 -5.56 6.66
N TRP A 110 8.91 -6.79 7.11
CA TRP A 110 9.91 -7.58 7.82
C TRP A 110 10.46 -8.67 6.91
N LEU A 111 11.78 -8.91 6.92
CA LEU A 111 12.34 -10.14 6.37
C LEU A 111 12.29 -11.24 7.43
N LEU A 112 11.70 -12.38 7.05
CA LEU A 112 11.52 -13.55 7.91
C LEU A 112 12.57 -14.64 7.67
N ASP A 113 13.44 -14.44 6.68
CA ASP A 113 14.55 -15.34 6.33
C ASP A 113 15.91 -14.85 6.83
N MET A 114 15.89 -14.04 7.89
CA MET A 114 17.04 -13.49 8.60
C MET A 114 17.15 -14.11 9.99
N LYS A 115 18.37 -14.14 10.54
CA LYS A 115 18.65 -14.72 11.86
C LYS A 115 17.97 -13.91 12.96
N ASP A 116 18.08 -12.59 12.83
CA ASP A 116 17.54 -11.59 13.72
C ASP A 116 16.46 -10.79 12.97
N ASP A 117 15.59 -10.10 13.70
CA ASP A 117 14.55 -9.24 13.11
C ASP A 117 15.18 -8.21 12.19
N PHE A 118 14.68 -8.12 10.96
CA PHE A 118 15.30 -7.30 9.93
C PHE A 118 14.24 -6.46 9.20
N PRO A 119 14.04 -5.19 9.61
CA PRO A 119 13.05 -4.30 9.02
C PRO A 119 13.49 -3.75 7.67
N LEU A 120 12.52 -3.55 6.78
CA LEU A 120 12.64 -2.87 5.51
C LEU A 120 11.74 -1.62 5.51
N GLU A 121 12.31 -0.46 5.22
CA GLU A 121 11.61 0.83 5.21
C GLU A 121 11.78 1.56 3.87
N VAL A 122 10.69 2.09 3.31
CA VAL A 122 10.67 2.80 2.02
C VAL A 122 10.30 4.26 2.24
N PHE A 123 11.24 5.15 1.91
CA PHE A 123 11.03 6.59 2.02
C PHE A 123 10.52 7.21 0.71
N GLY A 124 9.20 7.34 0.57
CA GLY A 124 8.52 7.75 -0.66
C GLY A 124 8.10 9.22 -0.79
N MET A 125 8.18 10.04 0.26
CA MET A 125 7.73 11.45 0.21
C MET A 125 8.88 12.44 0.48
N SER A 126 8.82 13.64 -0.09
CA SER A 126 9.90 14.65 0.02
C SER A 126 9.47 15.96 0.68
N THR A 127 8.31 15.98 1.35
CA THR A 127 7.84 17.18 2.05
C THR A 127 8.71 17.47 3.28
N PRO A 128 8.86 18.74 3.71
CA PRO A 128 9.71 19.08 4.86
C PRO A 128 9.38 18.32 6.15
N GLY A 129 8.09 18.13 6.45
CA GLY A 129 7.65 17.33 7.59
C GLY A 129 8.04 15.85 7.47
N TYR A 130 8.09 15.33 6.24
CA TYR A 130 8.53 13.97 5.99
C TYR A 130 10.03 13.78 6.13
N LEU A 131 10.84 14.76 5.73
CA LEU A 131 12.30 14.70 5.92
C LEU A 131 12.68 14.63 7.40
N ALA A 132 12.00 15.40 8.25
CA ALA A 132 12.17 15.32 9.71
C ALA A 132 11.77 13.94 10.25
N GLN A 133 10.67 13.37 9.75
CA GLN A 133 10.21 12.03 10.13
C GLN A 133 11.20 10.94 9.68
N LYS A 134 11.73 11.02 8.47
CA LYS A 134 12.77 10.12 7.95
C LYS A 134 14.01 10.12 8.83
N ALA A 135 14.49 11.30 9.24
CA ALA A 135 15.63 11.41 10.14
C ALA A 135 15.35 10.75 11.51
N ARG A 136 14.17 10.97 12.08
CA ARG A 136 13.75 10.32 13.34
C ARG A 136 13.67 8.80 13.21
N LYS A 137 13.02 8.28 12.17
CA LYS A 137 12.94 6.83 11.88
C LYS A 137 14.34 6.24 11.71
N THR A 138 15.20 6.88 10.94
CA THR A 138 16.58 6.42 10.71
C THR A 138 17.38 6.34 12.01
N GLN A 139 17.33 7.39 12.85
CA GLN A 139 17.98 7.38 14.16
C GLN A 139 17.43 6.26 15.06
N TRP A 140 16.12 6.06 15.04
CA TRP A 140 15.48 5.00 15.80
C TRP A 140 15.91 3.61 15.34
N TYR A 141 15.84 3.30 14.04
CA TYR A 141 16.28 2.02 13.50
C TYR A 141 17.76 1.75 13.78
N ASN A 142 18.62 2.76 13.59
CA ASN A 142 20.05 2.64 13.91
C ASN A 142 20.29 2.33 15.39
N ARG A 143 19.46 2.87 16.29
CA ARG A 143 19.54 2.60 17.73
C ARG A 143 19.05 1.20 18.09
N VAL A 144 17.97 0.73 17.47
CA VAL A 144 17.30 -0.54 17.82
C VAL A 144 17.97 -1.75 17.15
N TYR A 145 18.28 -1.65 15.86
CA TYR A 145 18.82 -2.76 15.05
C TYR A 145 20.30 -2.59 14.70
N GLY A 146 20.88 -1.41 14.96
CA GLY A 146 22.21 -1.05 14.51
C GLY A 146 22.23 -0.56 13.05
N PRO A 147 23.29 0.17 12.61
CA PRO A 147 23.33 0.76 11.26
C PRO A 147 23.26 -0.22 10.09
N LEU A 148 23.49 -1.52 10.34
CA LEU A 148 23.46 -2.59 9.35
C LEU A 148 22.37 -3.63 9.61
N GLY A 149 21.57 -3.46 10.67
CA GLY A 149 20.51 -4.41 11.06
C GLY A 149 19.14 -4.11 10.47
N TRP A 150 19.07 -3.17 9.53
CA TRP A 150 17.86 -2.83 8.80
C TRP A 150 18.22 -2.36 7.40
N TRP A 151 17.25 -2.35 6.51
CA TRP A 151 17.41 -1.88 5.13
C TRP A 151 16.43 -0.77 4.85
N ASN A 152 16.86 0.18 4.03
CA ASN A 152 16.00 1.26 3.60
C ASN A 152 16.23 1.63 2.14
N TRP A 153 15.21 2.22 1.53
CA TRP A 153 15.29 2.81 0.21
C TRP A 153 14.72 4.22 0.20
N ASP A 154 15.52 5.18 -0.24
CA ASP A 154 15.08 6.55 -0.49
C ASP A 154 14.51 6.70 -1.90
N ALA A 155 13.23 6.38 -2.04
CA ALA A 155 12.54 6.43 -3.33
C ALA A 155 12.29 7.85 -3.85
N THR A 156 12.46 8.88 -3.01
CA THR A 156 12.26 10.29 -3.39
C THR A 156 13.15 10.75 -4.55
N HIS A 157 14.32 10.13 -4.69
CA HIS A 157 15.29 10.41 -5.75
C HIS A 157 15.31 9.31 -6.82
N ASP A 158 14.43 8.31 -6.73
CA ASP A 158 14.43 7.12 -7.58
C ASP A 158 13.00 6.71 -7.99
N SER A 159 12.30 7.63 -8.65
CA SER A 159 10.91 7.42 -9.11
C SER A 159 10.73 6.25 -10.06
N LYS A 160 11.81 5.73 -10.65
CA LYS A 160 11.81 4.56 -11.56
C LYS A 160 12.23 3.25 -10.88
N GLY A 161 12.60 3.26 -9.60
CA GLY A 161 13.09 2.06 -8.90
C GLY A 161 14.41 1.52 -9.45
N SER A 162 15.18 2.36 -10.12
CA SER A 162 16.45 2.00 -10.77
C SER A 162 17.63 1.90 -9.81
N GLN A 163 17.51 2.48 -8.62
CA GLN A 163 18.53 2.57 -7.58
C GLN A 163 18.06 1.92 -6.27
N ILE A 164 17.08 1.02 -6.33
CA ILE A 164 16.66 0.26 -5.15
C ILE A 164 17.89 -0.51 -4.63
N PRO A 165 18.30 -0.32 -3.35
CA PRO A 165 19.47 -0.98 -2.80
C PRO A 165 19.37 -2.51 -2.90
N VAL A 166 20.52 -3.16 -3.01
CA VAL A 166 20.59 -4.63 -3.04
C VAL A 166 19.98 -5.18 -1.73
N LEU A 167 19.14 -6.20 -1.85
CA LEU A 167 18.56 -6.86 -0.69
C LEU A 167 19.68 -7.60 0.09
N PRO A 168 19.64 -7.62 1.42
CA PRO A 168 20.64 -8.33 2.21
C PRO A 168 20.63 -9.82 1.90
N GLU A 169 21.78 -10.50 1.99
CA GLU A 169 21.85 -11.95 1.82
C GLU A 169 21.02 -12.67 2.88
N ILE A 170 20.44 -13.81 2.49
CA ILE A 170 19.69 -14.68 3.38
C ILE A 170 20.61 -15.19 4.49
N ARG A 171 20.14 -15.12 5.74
CA ARG A 171 20.86 -15.63 6.92
C ARG A 171 19.89 -16.46 7.75
N ARG A 172 19.78 -17.75 7.45
CA ARG A 172 18.87 -18.64 8.19
C ARG A 172 19.41 -18.92 9.59
N ARG A 173 18.49 -19.10 10.54
CA ARG A 173 18.80 -19.62 11.89
C ARG A 173 19.31 -21.05 11.81
#